data_AF-A0A238ZC29-F1
#
_entry.id   AF-A0A238ZC29-F1
#
_cell.length_a   1.000
_cell.length_b   1.000
_cell.length_c   1.000
_cell.angle_alpha   90.00
_cell.angle_beta   90.00
_cell.angle_gamma   90.00
#
_symmetry.space_group_name_H-M   'P 1'
#
loop_
_entity.id
_entity.type
_entity.pdbx_description
1 polymer ?
#
loop_
_entity_poly.entity_id
_entity_poly.type
_entity_poly.pdbx_seq_one_letter_code
_entity_poly.pdbx_strand_id
1 'polypeptide(L)'
;MKKAIPYYRWVLGGLLLGLSSCAAYFHQPVREERARLGAELQGNSLLRQLPEPKERIVVAVYKFRDQTGQYKPADNGTSFSTAVTQGATSILLRALEESKWFNAIERENLSNLLNERKIIRSSRAEYSQLTGKPQPVLPSLLFAGVLLEGGIVSYDANMLTGGAGLRYFGAGASGQYRQDRVTVYLRAISTSTGEILKTVYTTKTILSQQVGASMFRFVKFQRLLEAETGFTYNEPTEIAVKDAIEKSVQAMVYEGMRDGLWTPRNPAETTGPGITAYFAEKADNQQVDVLGRQQLDRRGALGIAVTGAAVRYTGDLSNPQVRGGGQVALQYQGAGSGRWAGALQLGRFALGAGESYRAQFNYAELCAQYRFFPREQFTPYLVVGGGATLRAPATGSAVVLPHVVAGAGLELLASSRLGFTLGVDHHYYFSDRLDQVRLGRYNDFYWSARAGVAFYLLPRAPAR
;
A
#
# COMPACT_ATOMS: atom_id res chain seq x y z
N MET A 1 0.87 25.12 49.98
CA MET A 1 -0.44 24.64 49.49
C MET A 1 -0.42 24.66 47.96
N LYS A 2 -0.63 23.50 47.32
CA LYS A 2 -0.43 23.27 45.88
C LYS A 2 -1.60 23.83 45.06
N LYS A 3 -1.31 24.69 44.07
CA LYS A 3 -2.31 25.23 43.13
C LYS A 3 -2.73 24.14 42.14
N ALA A 4 -4.02 23.83 42.08
CA ALA A 4 -4.60 22.90 41.11
C ALA A 4 -4.59 23.52 39.70
N ILE A 5 -4.05 22.78 38.73
CA ILE A 5 -4.02 23.16 37.31
C ILE A 5 -5.37 22.77 36.69
N PRO A 6 -6.08 23.65 35.98
CA PRO A 6 -7.44 23.38 35.53
C PRO A 6 -7.47 22.46 34.29
N TYR A 7 -8.00 21.24 34.50
CA TYR A 7 -8.23 20.17 33.52
C TYR A 7 -9.03 20.62 32.27
N TYR A 8 -9.83 21.68 32.40
CA TYR A 8 -10.65 22.26 31.33
C TYR A 8 -9.85 22.73 30.09
N ARG A 9 -8.62 23.23 30.27
CA ARG A 9 -7.79 23.71 29.14
C ARG A 9 -7.30 22.57 28.23
N TRP A 10 -7.14 21.36 28.77
CA TRP A 10 -6.74 20.18 27.98
C TRP A 10 -7.92 19.55 27.25
N VAL A 11 -9.12 19.58 27.86
CA VAL A 11 -10.36 19.10 27.22
C VAL A 11 -10.77 20.00 26.04
N LEU A 12 -10.65 21.34 26.18
CA LEU A 12 -10.91 22.25 25.07
C LEU A 12 -9.91 22.13 23.93
N GLY A 13 -8.62 21.90 24.24
CA GLY A 13 -7.58 21.71 23.24
C GLY A 13 -7.78 20.44 22.40
N GLY A 14 -8.25 19.35 23.03
CA GLY A 14 -8.62 18.12 22.32
C GLY A 14 -9.83 18.28 21.40
N LEU A 15 -10.84 19.06 21.82
CA LEU A 15 -12.05 19.32 21.03
C LEU A 15 -11.76 20.17 19.77
N LEU A 16 -10.86 21.15 19.89
CA LEU A 16 -10.44 22.00 18.76
C LEU A 16 -9.60 21.26 17.71
N LEU A 17 -8.84 20.22 18.11
CA LEU A 17 -8.12 19.36 17.17
C LEU A 17 -9.06 18.43 16.38
N GLY A 18 -10.16 17.97 16.99
CA GLY A 18 -11.15 17.11 16.31
C GLY A 18 -11.93 17.81 15.19
N LEU A 19 -12.23 19.11 15.35
CA LEU A 19 -13.00 19.90 14.39
C LEU A 19 -12.25 20.20 13.08
N SER A 20 -10.91 20.14 13.09
CA SER A 20 -10.09 20.34 11.89
C SER A 20 -10.23 19.21 10.85
N SER A 21 -10.70 18.02 11.26
CA SER A 21 -10.86 16.87 10.34
C SER A 21 -12.19 16.83 9.59
N CYS A 22 -13.18 17.65 9.98
CA CYS A 22 -14.48 17.71 9.29
C CYS A 22 -14.49 18.67 8.09
N ALA A 23 -13.40 19.40 7.83
CA ALA A 23 -13.34 20.43 6.79
C ALA A 23 -13.57 19.90 5.37
N ALA A 24 -13.15 18.67 5.07
CA ALA A 24 -13.35 18.05 3.76
C ALA A 24 -14.84 17.78 3.45
N TYR A 25 -15.65 17.53 4.48
CA TYR A 25 -17.10 17.32 4.32
C TYR A 25 -17.83 18.59 3.87
N PHE A 26 -17.38 19.76 4.36
CA PHE A 26 -17.95 21.06 3.97
C PHE A 26 -17.39 21.61 2.66
N HIS A 27 -16.43 20.92 2.02
CA HIS A 27 -15.80 21.34 0.77
C HIS A 27 -16.31 20.56 -0.45
N GLN A 28 -17.57 20.14 -0.42
CA GLN A 28 -18.23 19.59 -1.61
C GLN A 28 -18.66 20.75 -2.51
N PRO A 29 -18.37 20.72 -3.82
CA PRO A 29 -18.79 21.77 -4.74
C PRO A 29 -20.33 21.74 -4.88
N VAL A 30 -21.00 22.73 -4.29
CA VAL A 30 -22.47 22.93 -4.40
C VAL A 30 -22.83 23.86 -5.57
N ARG A 31 -21.84 24.25 -6.38
CA ARG A 31 -22.01 25.16 -7.52
C ARG A 31 -21.49 24.50 -8.78
N GLU A 32 -22.15 24.80 -9.89
CA GLU A 32 -21.71 24.39 -11.23
C GLU A 32 -20.30 24.90 -11.51
N GLU A 33 -19.39 24.00 -11.85
CA GLU A 33 -18.04 24.34 -12.29
C GLU A 33 -18.03 24.60 -13.80
N ARG A 34 -17.28 25.62 -14.23
CA ARG A 34 -17.06 25.85 -15.66
C ARG A 34 -16.12 24.79 -16.24
N ALA A 35 -16.30 24.48 -17.52
CA ALA A 35 -15.36 23.64 -18.24
C ALA A 35 -13.92 24.20 -18.15
N ARG A 36 -12.97 23.30 -17.89
CA ARG A 36 -11.53 23.60 -17.77
C ARG A 36 -10.72 22.56 -18.51
N LEU A 37 -9.44 22.86 -18.75
CA LEU A 37 -8.48 21.88 -19.25
C LEU A 37 -8.43 20.67 -18.29
N GLY A 38 -8.27 19.48 -18.86
CA GLY A 38 -8.24 18.23 -18.11
C GLY A 38 -7.13 18.22 -17.04
N ALA A 39 -7.33 17.44 -15.98
CA ALA A 39 -6.33 17.29 -14.94
C ALA A 39 -5.08 16.61 -15.50
N GLU A 40 -3.93 17.27 -15.38
CA GLU A 40 -2.64 16.66 -15.66
C GLU A 40 -2.12 15.97 -14.41
N LEU A 41 -1.86 14.66 -14.51
CA LEU A 41 -1.22 13.90 -13.45
C LEU A 41 0.23 14.33 -13.29
N GLN A 42 0.77 14.14 -12.08
CA GLN A 42 2.21 14.21 -11.83
C GLN A 42 3.00 13.29 -12.79
N GLY A 43 2.41 12.19 -13.27
CA GLY A 43 2.97 11.29 -14.29
C GLY A 43 3.37 11.97 -15.61
N ASN A 44 2.67 13.04 -16.02
CA ASN A 44 3.03 13.82 -17.21
C ASN A 44 4.44 14.45 -17.06
N SER A 45 4.90 14.71 -15.83
CA SER A 45 6.28 15.17 -15.59
C SER A 45 7.33 14.14 -16.02
N LEU A 46 7.03 12.84 -15.94
CA LEU A 46 7.98 11.76 -16.25
C LEU A 46 8.20 11.58 -17.76
N LEU A 47 7.16 11.78 -18.59
CA LEU A 47 7.31 11.82 -20.04
C LEU A 47 8.14 13.02 -20.48
N ARG A 48 7.95 14.18 -19.83
CA ARG A 48 8.74 15.40 -20.11
C ARG A 48 10.20 15.31 -19.65
N GLN A 49 10.51 14.38 -18.75
CA GLN A 49 11.87 14.09 -18.29
C GLN A 49 12.65 13.16 -19.23
N LEU A 50 12.02 12.66 -20.31
CA LEU A 50 12.72 11.86 -21.30
C LEU A 50 13.82 12.70 -21.99
N PRO A 51 15.01 12.12 -22.24
CA PRO A 51 16.05 12.81 -22.98
C PRO A 51 15.59 13.13 -24.40
N GLU A 52 16.12 14.16 -25.04
CA GLU A 52 15.75 14.45 -26.43
C GLU A 52 16.28 13.34 -27.37
N PRO A 53 15.51 12.91 -28.38
CA PRO A 53 15.98 11.95 -29.37
C PRO A 53 16.96 12.60 -30.35
N LYS A 54 17.89 11.82 -30.92
CA LYS A 54 18.72 12.27 -32.05
C LYS A 54 17.86 12.59 -33.27
N GLU A 55 16.87 11.74 -33.53
CA GLU A 55 15.87 11.89 -34.58
C GLU A 55 14.54 11.32 -34.10
N ARG A 56 13.43 11.98 -34.45
CA ARG A 56 12.09 11.49 -34.09
C ARG A 56 11.71 10.32 -34.96
N ILE A 57 11.12 9.32 -34.35
CA ILE A 57 10.84 8.04 -35.01
C ILE A 57 9.42 8.04 -35.52
N VAL A 58 9.25 7.82 -36.82
CA VAL A 58 7.92 7.77 -37.43
C VAL A 58 7.26 6.44 -37.08
N VAL A 59 6.15 6.50 -36.33
CA VAL A 59 5.42 5.32 -35.84
C VAL A 59 3.98 5.31 -36.31
N ALA A 60 3.49 4.14 -36.71
CA ALA A 60 2.08 3.93 -37.01
C ALA A 60 1.39 3.31 -35.79
N VAL A 61 0.19 3.81 -35.45
CA VAL A 61 -0.71 3.20 -34.46
C VAL A 61 -2.02 2.92 -35.16
N TYR A 62 -2.40 1.64 -35.24
CA TYR A 62 -3.65 1.24 -35.90
C TYR A 62 -4.83 1.25 -34.94
N LYS A 63 -4.82 0.33 -33.96
CA LYS A 63 -5.89 0.16 -33.00
C LYS A 63 -5.26 -0.18 -31.65
N PHE A 64 -5.52 0.65 -30.66
CA PHE A 64 -5.12 0.39 -29.28
C PHE A 64 -6.39 0.32 -28.44
N ARG A 65 -6.87 -0.90 -28.21
CA ARG A 65 -8.23 -1.14 -27.69
C ARG A 65 -8.21 -1.78 -26.32
N ASP A 66 -9.36 -1.70 -25.67
CA ASP A 66 -9.69 -2.56 -24.56
C ASP A 66 -9.83 -4.02 -25.04
N GLN A 67 -9.00 -4.89 -24.49
CA GLN A 67 -9.00 -6.34 -24.73
C GLN A 67 -9.42 -7.11 -23.46
N THR A 68 -9.83 -6.40 -22.40
CA THR A 68 -10.20 -7.00 -21.12
C THR A 68 -11.57 -7.69 -21.16
N GLY A 69 -12.47 -7.19 -22.01
CA GLY A 69 -13.86 -7.63 -22.07
C GLY A 69 -14.68 -7.31 -20.81
N GLN A 70 -14.19 -6.44 -19.93
CA GLN A 70 -14.81 -6.18 -18.63
C GLN A 70 -15.89 -5.10 -18.69
N TYR A 71 -17.01 -5.38 -18.03
CA TYR A 71 -18.08 -4.42 -17.78
C TYR A 71 -18.09 -4.00 -16.32
N LYS A 72 -18.61 -2.81 -16.03
CA LYS A 72 -18.74 -2.33 -14.65
C LYS A 72 -19.66 -3.28 -13.87
N PRO A 73 -19.28 -3.72 -12.66
CA PRO A 73 -20.17 -4.49 -11.81
C PRO A 73 -21.42 -3.64 -11.49
N ALA A 74 -22.60 -4.26 -11.57
CA ALA A 74 -23.86 -3.65 -11.15
C ALA A 74 -24.37 -4.39 -9.92
N ASP A 75 -24.84 -3.64 -8.91
CA ASP A 75 -25.32 -4.21 -7.66
C ASP A 75 -26.59 -5.07 -7.86
N ASN A 76 -27.43 -4.71 -8.83
CA ASN A 76 -28.66 -5.43 -9.19
C ASN A 76 -28.83 -5.48 -10.72
N GLY A 77 -28.30 -6.51 -11.38
CA GLY A 77 -28.54 -6.79 -12.81
C GLY A 77 -27.29 -6.79 -13.70
N THR A 78 -27.50 -6.71 -15.02
CA THR A 78 -26.42 -6.70 -16.03
C THR A 78 -26.09 -5.26 -16.46
N SER A 79 -24.81 -4.89 -16.43
CA SER A 79 -24.33 -3.60 -16.95
C SER A 79 -23.76 -3.76 -18.36
N PHE A 80 -24.10 -2.84 -19.26
CA PHE A 80 -23.48 -2.72 -20.59
C PHE A 80 -22.38 -1.66 -20.65
N SER A 81 -22.10 -0.98 -19.53
CA SER A 81 -21.04 0.03 -19.47
C SER A 81 -19.70 -0.66 -19.28
N THR A 82 -18.76 -0.45 -20.20
CA THR A 82 -17.41 -1.02 -20.10
C THR A 82 -16.69 -0.48 -18.86
N ALA A 83 -15.88 -1.31 -18.22
CA ALA A 83 -15.07 -0.92 -17.07
C ALA A 83 -13.93 0.03 -17.50
N VAL A 84 -13.48 -0.10 -18.75
CA VAL A 84 -12.34 0.60 -19.32
C VAL A 84 -12.79 1.48 -20.50
N THR A 85 -12.06 2.58 -20.74
CA THR A 85 -12.31 3.50 -21.87
C THR A 85 -12.06 2.83 -23.23
N GLN A 86 -12.90 3.16 -24.20
CA GLN A 86 -12.73 2.75 -25.60
C GLN A 86 -11.88 3.75 -26.42
N GLY A 87 -11.51 4.88 -25.82
CA GLY A 87 -10.70 5.94 -26.45
C GLY A 87 -9.18 5.76 -26.29
N ALA A 88 -8.70 4.54 -26.02
CA ALA A 88 -7.31 4.30 -25.66
C ALA A 88 -6.32 4.59 -26.81
N THR A 89 -6.73 4.48 -28.09
CA THR A 89 -5.91 4.91 -29.24
C THR A 89 -5.56 6.40 -29.16
N SER A 90 -6.53 7.28 -28.89
CA SER A 90 -6.28 8.72 -28.80
C SER A 90 -5.37 9.08 -27.61
N ILE A 91 -5.53 8.36 -26.49
CA ILE A 91 -4.65 8.52 -25.32
C ILE A 91 -3.20 8.14 -25.67
N LEU A 92 -2.99 7.03 -26.39
CA LEU A 92 -1.66 6.61 -26.84
C LEU A 92 -1.04 7.60 -27.82
N LEU A 93 -1.80 8.05 -28.84
CA LEU A 93 -1.30 9.04 -29.81
C LEU A 93 -0.84 10.32 -29.11
N ARG A 94 -1.61 10.81 -28.15
CA ARG A 94 -1.25 11.96 -27.33
C ARG A 94 0.01 11.71 -26.50
N ALA A 95 0.13 10.54 -25.84
CA ALA A 95 1.32 10.20 -25.05
C ALA A 95 2.59 10.10 -25.93
N LEU A 96 2.47 9.57 -27.15
CA LEU A 96 3.56 9.52 -28.12
C LEU A 96 3.99 10.93 -28.57
N GLU A 97 3.04 11.83 -28.81
CA GLU A 97 3.32 13.24 -29.14
C GLU A 97 4.01 13.98 -27.97
N GLU A 98 3.48 13.85 -26.76
CA GLU A 98 4.03 14.49 -25.55
C GLU A 98 5.43 13.97 -25.20
N SER A 99 5.75 12.72 -25.55
CA SER A 99 7.10 12.15 -25.36
C SER A 99 8.17 12.85 -26.19
N LYS A 100 7.81 13.49 -27.31
CA LYS A 100 8.73 14.05 -28.32
C LYS A 100 9.68 13.06 -29.00
N TRP A 101 9.64 11.76 -28.66
CA TRP A 101 10.44 10.71 -29.30
C TRP A 101 9.85 10.23 -30.61
N PHE A 102 8.53 10.29 -30.73
CA PHE A 102 7.81 9.69 -31.82
C PHE A 102 7.08 10.75 -32.66
N ASN A 103 7.03 10.52 -33.96
CA ASN A 103 6.14 11.19 -34.89
C ASN A 103 5.03 10.20 -35.26
N ALA A 104 3.93 10.24 -34.51
CA ALA A 104 2.83 9.32 -34.69
C ALA A 104 2.02 9.68 -35.94
N ILE A 105 1.73 8.69 -36.79
CA ILE A 105 0.91 8.88 -38.01
C ILE A 105 -0.48 8.26 -37.84
N GLU A 106 -1.48 8.96 -38.36
CA GLU A 106 -2.89 8.55 -38.32
C GLU A 106 -3.12 7.30 -39.19
N ARG A 107 -3.46 6.17 -38.53
CA ARG A 107 -3.85 4.92 -39.20
C ARG A 107 -5.15 4.33 -38.68
N GLU A 108 -5.72 4.87 -37.60
CA GLU A 108 -7.01 4.42 -37.08
C GLU A 108 -8.13 4.78 -38.08
N ASN A 109 -8.09 5.99 -38.63
CA ASN A 109 -9.08 6.52 -39.58
C ASN A 109 -8.47 6.81 -40.97
N LEU A 110 -7.59 5.93 -41.46
CA LEU A 110 -6.90 6.12 -42.74
C LEU A 110 -7.85 6.32 -43.94
N SER A 111 -9.02 5.68 -43.93
CA SER A 111 -10.04 5.83 -44.97
C SER A 111 -10.48 7.29 -45.13
N ASN A 112 -10.72 7.99 -44.02
CA ASN A 112 -11.13 9.39 -44.02
C ASN A 112 -10.02 10.28 -44.59
N LEU A 113 -8.77 10.05 -44.19
CA LEU A 113 -7.61 10.77 -44.71
C LEU A 113 -7.42 10.56 -46.22
N LEU A 114 -7.59 9.33 -46.70
CA LEU A 114 -7.49 9.00 -48.13
C LEU A 114 -8.61 9.64 -48.95
N ASN A 115 -9.83 9.69 -48.40
CA ASN A 115 -10.96 10.37 -49.01
C ASN A 115 -10.71 11.87 -49.13
N GLU A 116 -10.25 12.53 -48.06
CA GLU A 116 -9.91 13.95 -48.07
C GLU A 116 -8.81 14.26 -49.11
N ARG A 117 -7.75 13.44 -49.13
CA ARG A 117 -6.68 13.59 -50.13
C ARG A 117 -7.16 13.31 -51.57
N LYS A 118 -8.20 12.50 -51.76
CA LYS A 118 -8.84 12.30 -53.07
C LYS A 118 -9.59 13.56 -53.49
N ILE A 119 -10.37 14.16 -52.59
CA ILE A 119 -11.09 15.42 -52.81
C ILE A 119 -10.11 16.53 -53.21
N ILE A 120 -9.02 16.70 -52.46
CA ILE A 120 -7.99 17.72 -52.79
C ILE A 120 -7.39 17.49 -54.17
N ARG A 121 -7.12 16.24 -54.56
CA ARG A 121 -6.59 15.91 -55.89
C ARG A 121 -7.58 16.27 -56.99
N SER A 122 -8.86 15.93 -56.84
CA SER A 122 -9.88 16.28 -57.83
C SER A 122 -10.07 17.79 -57.95
N SER A 123 -10.17 18.51 -56.83
CA SER A 123 -10.36 19.97 -56.85
C SER A 123 -9.16 20.70 -57.46
N ARG A 124 -7.93 20.27 -57.17
CA ARG A 124 -6.72 20.86 -57.79
C ARG A 124 -6.64 20.58 -59.29
N ALA A 125 -7.06 19.40 -59.73
CA ALA A 125 -7.11 19.05 -61.15
C ALA A 125 -8.12 19.93 -61.90
N GLU A 126 -9.32 20.10 -61.34
CA GLU A 126 -10.36 20.98 -61.89
C GLU A 126 -9.91 22.45 -61.94
N TYR A 127 -9.32 22.98 -60.85
CA TYR A 127 -8.77 24.34 -60.84
C TYR A 127 -7.66 24.54 -61.88
N SER A 128 -6.79 23.53 -62.05
CA SER A 128 -5.72 23.60 -63.06
C SER A 128 -6.30 23.65 -64.47
N GLN A 129 -7.39 22.91 -64.73
CA GLN A 129 -8.10 22.93 -66.01
C GLN A 129 -8.78 24.29 -66.27
N LEU A 130 -9.41 24.88 -65.25
CA LEU A 130 -10.12 26.16 -65.37
C LEU A 130 -9.19 27.38 -65.51
N THR A 131 -8.07 27.39 -64.78
CA THR A 131 -7.17 28.56 -64.71
C THR A 131 -5.91 28.44 -65.57
N GLY A 132 -5.64 27.26 -66.14
CA GLY A 132 -4.41 26.96 -66.87
C GLY A 132 -3.13 26.98 -66.01
N LYS A 133 -3.26 27.19 -64.69
CA LYS A 133 -2.13 27.26 -63.76
C LYS A 133 -1.93 25.90 -63.06
N PRO A 134 -0.76 25.26 -63.18
CA PRO A 134 -0.50 23.98 -62.54
C PRO A 134 -0.51 24.12 -61.02
N GLN A 135 -1.29 23.27 -60.35
CA GLN A 135 -1.32 23.17 -58.89
C GLN A 135 -0.22 22.24 -58.36
N PRO A 136 0.37 22.52 -57.18
CA PRO A 136 1.39 21.66 -56.59
C PRO A 136 0.83 20.28 -56.24
N VAL A 137 1.65 19.25 -56.48
CA VAL A 137 1.30 17.86 -56.16
C VAL A 137 1.28 17.68 -54.63
N LEU A 138 0.35 16.87 -54.12
CA LEU A 138 0.32 16.54 -52.70
C LEU A 138 1.54 15.67 -52.34
N PRO A 139 2.25 15.98 -51.22
CA PRO A 139 3.36 15.14 -50.76
C PRO A 139 2.86 13.74 -50.38
N SER A 140 3.70 12.73 -50.56
CA SER A 140 3.42 11.34 -50.18
C SER A 140 3.16 11.20 -48.67
N LEU A 141 2.36 10.21 -48.29
CA LEU A 141 2.16 9.88 -46.87
C LEU A 141 3.47 9.37 -46.27
N LEU A 142 3.72 9.73 -45.00
CA LEU A 142 4.88 9.24 -44.27
C LEU A 142 4.81 7.71 -44.11
N PHE A 143 5.95 7.07 -44.30
CA PHE A 143 6.15 5.66 -44.01
C PHE A 143 6.62 5.50 -42.56
N ALA A 144 5.98 4.60 -41.81
CA ALA A 144 6.41 4.27 -40.46
C ALA A 144 7.36 3.08 -40.52
N GLY A 145 8.59 3.24 -40.01
CA GLY A 145 9.55 2.14 -39.86
C GLY A 145 9.16 1.18 -38.72
N VAL A 146 8.36 1.68 -37.77
CA VAL A 146 7.90 0.92 -36.61
C VAL A 146 6.38 1.03 -36.48
N LEU A 147 5.74 -0.11 -36.25
CA LEU A 147 4.34 -0.23 -35.91
C LEU A 147 4.24 -0.41 -34.39
N LEU A 148 3.45 0.44 -33.73
CA LEU A 148 3.15 0.33 -32.31
C LEU A 148 1.75 -0.29 -32.13
N GLU A 149 1.71 -1.44 -31.48
CA GLU A 149 0.49 -2.21 -31.24
C GLU A 149 0.37 -2.65 -29.79
N GLY A 150 -0.87 -2.88 -29.35
CA GLY A 150 -1.15 -3.39 -28.04
C GLY A 150 -2.57 -3.05 -27.60
N GLY A 151 -2.74 -2.92 -26.30
CA GLY A 151 -4.02 -2.57 -25.73
C GLY A 151 -4.03 -2.71 -24.22
N ILE A 152 -5.21 -2.52 -23.68
CA ILE A 152 -5.48 -2.75 -22.26
C ILE A 152 -5.86 -4.21 -22.14
N VAL A 153 -4.95 -5.03 -21.63
CA VAL A 153 -5.04 -6.50 -21.70
C VAL A 153 -5.77 -7.08 -20.50
N SER A 154 -5.64 -6.45 -19.32
CA SER A 154 -6.36 -6.88 -18.11
C SER A 154 -6.90 -5.68 -17.35
N TYR A 155 -8.11 -5.86 -16.81
CA TYR A 155 -8.71 -5.04 -15.77
C TYR A 155 -9.18 -6.00 -14.67
N ASP A 156 -8.46 -6.03 -13.56
CA ASP A 156 -8.77 -6.88 -12.42
C ASP A 156 -9.48 -6.04 -11.36
N ALA A 157 -10.79 -6.25 -11.21
CA ALA A 157 -11.58 -5.57 -10.19
C ALA A 157 -11.49 -6.30 -8.84
N ASN A 158 -11.58 -5.57 -7.74
CA ASN A 158 -11.64 -6.11 -6.38
C ASN A 158 -10.43 -7.00 -6.00
N MET A 159 -9.23 -6.69 -6.53
CA MET A 159 -7.99 -7.44 -6.25
C MET A 159 -7.67 -7.51 -4.75
N LEU A 160 -7.99 -6.44 -4.02
CA LEU A 160 -7.94 -6.41 -2.58
C LEU A 160 -9.14 -5.62 -2.08
N THR A 161 -9.96 -6.25 -1.26
CA THR A 161 -11.03 -5.60 -0.51
C THR A 161 -10.81 -5.81 0.97
N GLY A 162 -11.10 -4.79 1.75
CA GLY A 162 -11.08 -4.91 3.19
C GLY A 162 -11.84 -3.79 3.84
N GLY A 163 -12.05 -3.92 5.14
CA GLY A 163 -12.75 -2.90 5.89
C GLY A 163 -12.71 -3.20 7.37
N ALA A 164 -12.90 -2.16 8.16
CA ALA A 164 -13.02 -2.24 9.60
C ALA A 164 -14.24 -1.44 10.01
N GLY A 165 -15.03 -1.97 10.94
CA GLY A 165 -16.20 -1.31 11.48
C GLY A 165 -16.21 -1.41 13.00
N LEU A 166 -16.46 -0.29 13.68
CA LEU A 166 -16.69 -0.24 15.11
C LEU A 166 -18.13 0.21 15.35
N ARG A 167 -18.89 -0.51 16.18
CA ARG A 167 -20.25 -0.15 16.56
C ARG A 167 -20.38 -0.19 18.08
N TYR A 168 -20.88 0.89 18.67
CA TYR A 168 -21.10 1.02 20.11
C TYR A 168 -22.28 1.96 20.39
N PHE A 169 -23.23 1.51 21.21
CA PHE A 169 -24.38 2.30 21.71
C PHE A 169 -25.10 3.14 20.64
N GLY A 170 -25.54 2.49 19.56
CA GLY A 170 -26.31 3.19 18.53
C GLY A 170 -25.48 4.18 17.70
N ALA A 171 -24.15 4.14 17.76
CA ALA A 171 -23.27 4.80 16.81
C ALA A 171 -22.30 3.77 16.22
N GLY A 172 -21.89 3.99 14.98
CA GLY A 172 -20.99 3.13 14.23
C GLY A 172 -20.12 3.94 13.28
N ALA A 173 -18.90 3.49 13.08
CA ALA A 173 -18.01 3.98 12.04
C ALA A 173 -17.54 2.79 11.22
N SER A 174 -17.46 2.94 9.91
CA SER A 174 -16.99 1.91 8.98
C SER A 174 -16.05 2.53 7.95
N GLY A 175 -14.98 1.81 7.65
CA GLY A 175 -14.10 2.10 6.53
C GLY A 175 -14.07 0.88 5.63
N GLN A 176 -14.20 1.10 4.33
CA GLN A 176 -14.00 0.09 3.30
C GLN A 176 -12.93 0.60 2.33
N TYR A 177 -12.08 -0.30 1.87
CA TYR A 177 -11.13 0.00 0.81
C TYR A 177 -11.18 -1.12 -0.22
N ARG A 178 -10.92 -0.73 -1.46
CA ARG A 178 -10.97 -1.60 -2.62
C ARG A 178 -9.89 -1.19 -3.61
N GLN A 179 -9.21 -2.18 -4.14
CA GLN A 179 -8.13 -2.01 -5.09
C GLN A 179 -8.50 -2.70 -6.39
N ASP A 180 -8.54 -1.91 -7.47
CA ASP A 180 -8.66 -2.42 -8.85
C ASP A 180 -7.30 -2.26 -9.54
N ARG A 181 -7.10 -2.94 -10.67
CA ARG A 181 -5.82 -2.90 -11.39
C ARG A 181 -6.02 -2.94 -12.89
N VAL A 182 -5.29 -2.10 -13.62
CA VAL A 182 -5.28 -2.09 -15.08
C VAL A 182 -3.89 -2.42 -15.61
N THR A 183 -3.81 -3.29 -16.61
CA THR A 183 -2.56 -3.71 -17.24
C THR A 183 -2.58 -3.39 -18.72
N VAL A 184 -1.53 -2.69 -19.17
CA VAL A 184 -1.36 -2.23 -20.55
C VAL A 184 -0.15 -2.93 -21.15
N TYR A 185 -0.30 -3.42 -22.39
CA TYR A 185 0.81 -3.94 -23.18
C TYR A 185 1.04 -3.04 -24.39
N LEU A 186 2.30 -2.76 -24.68
CA LEU A 186 2.72 -2.01 -25.85
C LEU A 186 3.91 -2.72 -26.52
N ARG A 187 3.81 -2.93 -27.82
CA ARG A 187 4.80 -3.65 -28.63
C ARG A 187 5.25 -2.77 -29.79
N ALA A 188 6.54 -2.78 -30.06
CA ALA A 188 7.15 -2.18 -31.24
C ALA A 188 7.49 -3.29 -32.24
N ILE A 189 7.01 -3.14 -33.48
CA ILE A 189 7.14 -4.12 -34.55
C ILE A 189 7.82 -3.45 -35.74
N SER A 190 8.86 -4.07 -36.29
CA SER A 190 9.51 -3.61 -37.51
C SER A 190 8.57 -3.79 -38.71
N THR A 191 8.29 -2.73 -39.45
CA THR A 191 7.45 -2.84 -40.65
C THR A 191 8.13 -3.52 -41.83
N SER A 192 9.47 -3.60 -41.83
CA SER A 192 10.24 -4.26 -42.90
C SER A 192 10.36 -5.76 -42.69
N THR A 193 10.49 -6.23 -41.44
CA THR A 193 10.75 -7.63 -41.12
C THR A 193 9.57 -8.34 -40.46
N GLY A 194 8.62 -7.59 -39.87
CA GLY A 194 7.55 -8.14 -39.03
C GLY A 194 8.02 -8.58 -37.64
N GLU A 195 9.30 -8.38 -37.30
CA GLU A 195 9.86 -8.75 -36.02
C GLU A 195 9.35 -7.84 -34.88
N ILE A 196 9.03 -8.45 -33.74
CA ILE A 196 8.73 -7.71 -32.51
C ILE A 196 10.05 -7.24 -31.89
N LEU A 197 10.38 -5.97 -32.10
CA LEU A 197 11.61 -5.35 -31.61
C LEU A 197 11.62 -5.23 -30.08
N LYS A 198 10.47 -4.89 -29.49
CA LYS A 198 10.34 -4.72 -28.04
C LYS A 198 8.90 -4.90 -27.60
N THR A 199 8.72 -5.52 -26.44
CA THR A 199 7.43 -5.57 -25.72
C THR A 199 7.64 -5.00 -24.33
N VAL A 200 6.81 -4.04 -23.96
CA VAL A 200 6.73 -3.50 -22.60
C VAL A 200 5.32 -3.73 -22.06
N TYR A 201 5.23 -3.92 -20.75
CA TYR A 201 3.96 -3.97 -20.06
C TYR A 201 4.04 -3.07 -18.83
N THR A 202 2.93 -2.42 -18.52
CA THR A 202 2.80 -1.59 -17.33
C THR A 202 1.51 -1.91 -16.62
N THR A 203 1.51 -1.70 -15.31
CA THR A 203 0.37 -1.97 -14.48
C THR A 203 0.13 -0.78 -13.56
N LYS A 204 -1.12 -0.34 -13.49
CA LYS A 204 -1.56 0.75 -12.61
C LYS A 204 -2.63 0.24 -11.67
N THR A 205 -2.42 0.49 -10.38
CA THR A 205 -3.40 0.23 -9.32
C THR A 205 -4.35 1.42 -9.18
N ILE A 206 -5.64 1.14 -9.08
CA ILE A 206 -6.73 2.10 -8.91
C ILE A 206 -7.27 1.94 -7.49
N LEU A 207 -7.22 3.03 -6.71
CA LEU A 207 -7.66 3.01 -5.32
C LEU A 207 -9.07 3.58 -5.16
N SER A 208 -9.92 2.80 -4.49
CA SER A 208 -11.26 3.17 -4.05
C SER A 208 -11.33 3.08 -2.53
N GLN A 209 -11.77 4.14 -1.86
CA GLN A 209 -11.91 4.20 -0.41
C GLN A 209 -13.27 4.79 -0.04
N GLN A 210 -13.96 4.15 0.90
CA GLN A 210 -15.23 4.63 1.43
C GLN A 210 -15.12 4.70 2.95
N VAL A 211 -15.48 5.85 3.51
CA VAL A 211 -15.52 6.07 4.95
C VAL A 211 -16.92 6.52 5.32
N GLY A 212 -17.55 5.82 6.26
CA GLY A 212 -18.90 6.08 6.73
C GLY A 212 -18.99 6.15 8.26
N ALA A 213 -19.96 6.90 8.73
CA ALA A 213 -20.42 6.95 10.10
C ALA A 213 -21.95 6.79 10.11
N SER A 214 -22.44 5.90 10.96
CA SER A 214 -23.85 5.50 11.04
C SER A 214 -24.35 5.66 12.47
N MET A 215 -25.52 6.24 12.69
CA MET A 215 -26.16 6.35 14.00
C MET A 215 -27.52 5.67 13.97
N PHE A 216 -27.75 4.75 14.91
CA PHE A 216 -28.93 3.93 15.06
C PHE A 216 -29.59 4.17 16.42
N ARG A 217 -30.90 4.44 16.43
CA ARG A 217 -31.67 4.56 17.67
C ARG A 217 -32.95 3.74 17.55
N PHE A 218 -33.20 2.86 18.53
CA PHE A 218 -34.48 2.16 18.64
C PHE A 218 -35.56 3.13 19.12
N VAL A 219 -36.59 3.35 18.30
CA VAL A 219 -37.67 4.31 18.62
C VAL A 219 -38.92 3.61 19.16
N LYS A 220 -39.19 2.36 18.74
CA LYS A 220 -40.21 1.44 19.29
C LYS A 220 -39.78 -0.01 19.08
N PHE A 221 -40.43 -0.98 19.74
CA PHE A 221 -40.27 -2.41 19.42
C PHE A 221 -40.46 -2.59 17.91
N GLN A 222 -39.43 -3.05 17.20
CA GLN A 222 -39.37 -3.20 15.73
C GLN A 222 -39.31 -1.91 14.88
N ARG A 223 -38.98 -0.74 15.44
CA ARG A 223 -38.71 0.49 14.66
C ARG A 223 -37.32 1.05 14.95
N LEU A 224 -36.44 1.00 13.94
CA LEU A 224 -35.07 1.52 13.94
C LEU A 224 -35.05 2.88 13.21
N LEU A 225 -34.48 3.91 13.83
CA LEU A 225 -34.10 5.14 13.16
C LEU A 225 -32.61 5.08 12.86
N GLU A 226 -32.23 5.24 11.60
CA GLU A 226 -30.85 5.18 11.13
C GLU A 226 -30.50 6.48 10.40
N ALA A 227 -29.35 7.04 10.73
CA ALA A 227 -28.76 8.19 10.05
C ALA A 227 -27.33 7.83 9.65
N GLU A 228 -27.09 7.69 8.35
CA GLU A 228 -25.76 7.41 7.80
C GLU A 228 -25.19 8.65 7.10
N THR A 229 -23.90 8.91 7.31
CA THR A 229 -23.12 9.91 6.59
C THR A 229 -21.81 9.29 6.15
N GLY A 230 -21.30 9.64 4.98
CA GLY A 230 -20.04 9.09 4.49
C GLY A 230 -19.56 9.79 3.23
N PHE A 231 -18.31 9.52 2.88
CA PHE A 231 -17.71 9.96 1.62
C PHE A 231 -16.98 8.79 0.97
N THR A 232 -16.98 8.80 -0.36
CA THR A 232 -16.25 7.82 -1.17
C THR A 232 -15.27 8.56 -2.07
N TYR A 233 -14.01 8.16 -2.02
CA TYR A 233 -12.98 8.58 -2.94
C TYR A 233 -12.71 7.46 -3.94
N ASN A 234 -12.89 7.76 -5.23
CA ASN A 234 -12.59 6.83 -6.32
C ASN A 234 -11.63 7.51 -7.29
N GLU A 235 -10.47 6.91 -7.51
CA GLU A 235 -9.59 7.32 -8.61
C GLU A 235 -10.30 7.04 -9.95
N PRO A 236 -10.43 8.03 -10.85
CA PRO A 236 -11.09 7.82 -12.14
C PRO A 236 -10.32 6.82 -13.02
N THR A 237 -11.01 5.79 -13.50
CA THR A 237 -10.39 4.73 -14.33
C THR A 237 -9.71 5.27 -15.59
N GLU A 238 -10.29 6.31 -16.22
CA GLU A 238 -9.68 6.96 -17.40
C GLU A 238 -8.31 7.57 -17.09
N ILE A 239 -8.17 8.22 -15.92
CA ILE A 239 -6.94 8.83 -15.48
C ILE A 239 -5.87 7.75 -15.20
N ALA A 240 -6.26 6.63 -14.60
CA ALA A 240 -5.36 5.50 -14.37
C ALA A 240 -4.91 4.82 -15.68
N VAL A 241 -5.81 4.69 -16.66
CA VAL A 241 -5.48 4.17 -18.00
C VAL A 241 -4.50 5.11 -18.71
N LYS A 242 -4.74 6.43 -18.64
CA LYS A 242 -3.83 7.45 -19.17
C LYS A 242 -2.44 7.29 -18.55
N ASP A 243 -2.33 7.21 -17.22
CA ASP A 243 -1.07 7.02 -16.50
C ASP A 243 -0.32 5.74 -16.94
N ALA A 244 -1.05 4.63 -17.08
CA ALA A 244 -0.46 3.36 -17.52
C ALA A 244 0.07 3.40 -18.96
N ILE A 245 -0.65 4.07 -19.88
CA ILE A 245 -0.23 4.26 -21.27
C ILE A 245 0.98 5.19 -21.34
N GLU A 246 0.98 6.31 -20.60
CA GLU A 246 2.12 7.23 -20.51
C GLU A 246 3.37 6.51 -20.00
N LYS A 247 3.23 5.71 -18.92
CA LYS A 247 4.31 4.86 -18.41
C LYS A 247 4.78 3.82 -19.44
N SER A 248 3.87 3.29 -20.26
CA SER A 248 4.22 2.32 -21.32
C SER A 248 5.07 2.98 -22.41
N VAL A 249 4.73 4.21 -22.81
CA VAL A 249 5.53 4.97 -23.78
C VAL A 249 6.90 5.30 -23.19
N GLN A 250 6.96 5.71 -21.93
CA GLN A 250 8.23 5.94 -21.22
C GLN A 250 9.10 4.67 -21.20
N ALA A 251 8.52 3.53 -20.81
CA ALA A 251 9.20 2.24 -20.78
C ALA A 251 9.70 1.85 -22.16
N MET A 252 8.86 2.04 -23.20
CA MET A 252 9.25 1.78 -24.59
C MET A 252 10.52 2.58 -24.92
N VAL A 253 10.52 3.89 -24.70
CA VAL A 253 11.70 4.74 -24.95
C VAL A 253 12.94 4.24 -24.21
N TYR A 254 12.90 4.06 -22.90
CA TYR A 254 14.09 3.65 -22.15
C TYR A 254 14.59 2.25 -22.50
N GLU A 255 13.69 1.30 -22.69
CA GLU A 255 14.06 -0.06 -23.07
C GLU A 255 14.61 -0.13 -24.50
N GLY A 256 14.03 0.62 -25.44
CA GLY A 256 14.59 0.66 -26.80
C GLY A 256 15.90 1.45 -26.88
N MET A 257 16.14 2.43 -25.98
CA MET A 257 17.47 3.05 -25.86
C MET A 257 18.50 2.04 -25.38
N ARG A 258 18.14 1.21 -24.39
CA ARG A 258 19.01 0.15 -23.85
C ARG A 258 19.35 -0.91 -24.89
N ASP A 259 18.38 -1.27 -25.73
CA ASP A 259 18.53 -2.28 -26.79
C ASP A 259 19.13 -1.71 -28.09
N GLY A 260 19.40 -0.41 -28.14
CA GLY A 260 19.96 0.25 -29.33
C GLY A 260 18.96 0.43 -30.48
N LEU A 261 17.66 0.29 -30.22
CA LEU A 261 16.60 0.56 -31.20
C LEU A 261 16.49 2.05 -31.55
N TRP A 262 16.84 2.91 -30.60
CA TRP A 262 16.83 4.35 -30.80
C TRP A 262 17.86 5.08 -29.95
N THR A 263 18.30 6.24 -30.42
CA THR A 263 19.47 6.94 -29.89
C THR A 263 19.10 8.33 -29.37
N PRO A 264 19.50 8.70 -28.14
CA PRO A 264 19.31 10.05 -27.63
C PRO A 264 20.22 11.03 -28.36
N ARG A 265 19.85 12.32 -28.35
CA ARG A 265 20.63 13.42 -28.92
C ARG A 265 22.01 13.53 -28.27
N ASN A 266 22.06 13.36 -26.96
CA ASN A 266 23.29 13.28 -26.17
C ASN A 266 23.55 11.82 -25.76
N PRO A 267 24.64 11.19 -26.23
CA PRO A 267 24.97 9.81 -25.87
C PRO A 267 25.11 9.54 -24.37
N ALA A 268 25.46 10.56 -23.57
CA ALA A 268 25.59 10.42 -22.12
C ALA A 268 24.26 10.08 -21.41
N GLU A 269 23.13 10.41 -22.04
CA GLU A 269 21.78 10.15 -21.50
C GLU A 269 21.43 8.65 -21.50
N THR A 270 22.15 7.83 -22.27
CA THR A 270 22.02 6.36 -22.23
C THR A 270 22.40 5.78 -20.87
N THR A 271 23.12 6.55 -20.03
CA THR A 271 23.45 6.23 -18.64
C THR A 271 23.00 7.34 -17.69
N GLY A 272 22.05 8.18 -18.11
CA GLY A 272 21.55 9.30 -17.32
C GLY A 272 20.76 8.88 -16.07
N PRO A 273 20.39 9.85 -15.22
CA PRO A 273 19.62 9.58 -14.00
C PRO A 273 18.22 9.01 -14.30
N GLY A 274 17.56 9.46 -15.39
CA GLY A 274 16.21 9.01 -15.75
C GLY A 274 16.15 7.53 -16.13
N ILE A 275 17.05 7.08 -17.01
CA ILE A 275 17.15 5.67 -17.40
C ILE A 275 17.60 4.79 -16.22
N THR A 276 18.53 5.29 -15.39
CA THR A 276 18.98 4.58 -14.18
C THR A 276 17.84 4.39 -13.19
N ALA A 277 17.04 5.44 -12.94
CA ALA A 277 15.86 5.36 -12.07
C ALA A 277 14.82 4.38 -12.60
N TYR A 278 14.57 4.38 -13.91
CA TYR A 278 13.66 3.43 -14.55
C TYR A 278 14.13 1.97 -14.38
N PHE A 279 15.41 1.67 -14.61
CA PHE A 279 15.92 0.30 -14.44
C PHE A 279 16.02 -0.13 -12.98
N ALA A 280 16.24 0.81 -12.05
CA ALA A 280 16.13 0.55 -10.62
C ALA A 280 14.70 0.17 -10.23
N GLU A 281 13.70 0.95 -10.67
CA GLU A 281 12.28 0.62 -10.50
C GLU A 281 11.93 -0.75 -11.10
N LYS A 282 12.42 -1.05 -12.31
CA LYS A 282 12.20 -2.33 -12.97
C LYS A 282 12.82 -3.50 -12.21
N ALA A 283 14.00 -3.32 -11.61
CA ALA A 283 14.64 -4.32 -10.76
C ALA A 283 13.88 -4.53 -9.44
N ASP A 284 13.44 -3.45 -8.80
CA ASP A 284 12.66 -3.49 -7.56
C ASP A 284 11.32 -4.21 -7.78
N ASN A 285 10.67 -3.99 -8.93
CA ASN A 285 9.41 -4.64 -9.29
C ASN A 285 9.50 -6.17 -9.39
N GLN A 286 10.70 -6.75 -9.56
CA GLN A 286 10.87 -8.22 -9.50
C GLN A 286 10.65 -8.78 -8.09
N GLN A 287 10.74 -7.93 -7.06
CA GLN A 287 10.55 -8.28 -5.65
C GLN A 287 9.17 -7.87 -5.10
N VAL A 288 8.31 -7.36 -5.98
CA VAL A 288 6.96 -6.90 -5.65
C VAL A 288 5.97 -8.03 -5.92
N ASP A 289 5.08 -8.29 -4.96
CA ASP A 289 4.01 -9.29 -5.13
C ASP A 289 2.87 -8.80 -6.04
N VAL A 290 1.93 -9.68 -6.36
CA VAL A 290 0.77 -9.37 -7.22
C VAL A 290 -0.08 -8.21 -6.66
N LEU A 291 -0.01 -7.93 -5.36
CA LEU A 291 -0.74 -6.85 -4.70
C LEU A 291 0.07 -5.54 -4.58
N GLY A 292 1.29 -5.48 -5.12
CA GLY A 292 2.13 -4.28 -5.04
C GLY A 292 2.97 -4.19 -3.76
N ARG A 293 3.07 -5.27 -2.96
CA ARG A 293 3.81 -5.28 -1.70
C ARG A 293 5.25 -5.72 -1.92
N GLN A 294 6.19 -4.91 -1.44
CA GLN A 294 7.62 -5.26 -1.45
C GLN A 294 7.90 -6.41 -0.48
N GLN A 295 8.30 -7.57 -1.00
CA GLN A 295 8.62 -8.74 -0.18
C GLN A 295 10.06 -8.66 0.35
N LEU A 296 10.30 -7.74 1.28
CA LEU A 296 11.61 -7.56 1.90
C LEU A 296 11.69 -8.34 3.23
N ASP A 297 12.80 -9.04 3.45
CA ASP A 297 13.16 -9.54 4.78
C ASP A 297 13.65 -8.36 5.63
N ARG A 298 12.72 -7.73 6.35
CA ARG A 298 12.97 -6.48 7.08
C ARG A 298 13.69 -6.67 8.41
N ARG A 299 13.65 -7.86 9.01
CA ARG A 299 14.18 -8.15 10.36
C ARG A 299 15.50 -8.90 10.27
N GLY A 300 16.45 -8.49 11.10
CA GLY A 300 17.72 -9.21 11.27
C GLY A 300 17.55 -10.54 11.99
N ALA A 301 18.53 -11.44 11.84
CA ALA A 301 18.47 -12.78 12.43
C ALA A 301 18.53 -12.76 13.97
N LEU A 302 19.15 -11.73 14.55
CA LEU A 302 19.21 -11.52 16.00
C LEU A 302 18.48 -10.22 16.36
N GLY A 303 17.78 -10.20 17.50
CA GLY A 303 17.11 -9.03 18.01
C GLY A 303 17.28 -8.88 19.51
N ILE A 304 17.33 -7.65 20.00
CA ILE A 304 17.33 -7.32 21.43
C ILE A 304 16.15 -6.40 21.67
N ALA A 305 15.21 -6.81 22.51
CA ALA A 305 14.07 -5.97 22.89
C ALA A 305 14.13 -5.57 24.35
N VAL A 306 13.82 -4.31 24.63
CA VAL A 306 13.69 -3.76 25.98
C VAL A 306 12.26 -3.28 26.12
N THR A 307 11.52 -3.83 27.09
CA THR A 307 10.12 -3.51 27.29
C THR A 307 9.81 -3.19 28.74
N GLY A 308 9.06 -2.11 28.98
CA GLY A 308 8.41 -1.84 30.25
C GLY A 308 7.08 -2.61 30.34
N ALA A 309 6.73 -3.03 31.55
CA ALA A 309 5.51 -3.78 31.82
C ALA A 309 4.69 -3.13 32.94
N ALA A 310 3.37 -3.10 32.77
CA ALA A 310 2.42 -2.85 33.83
C ALA A 310 1.77 -4.19 34.19
N VAL A 311 1.99 -4.67 35.40
CA VAL A 311 1.54 -5.97 35.90
C VAL A 311 0.37 -5.78 36.86
N ARG A 312 -0.69 -6.58 36.66
CA ARG A 312 -1.82 -6.66 37.57
C ARG A 312 -2.00 -8.11 38.02
N TYR A 313 -1.87 -8.32 39.33
CA TYR A 313 -2.13 -9.62 39.95
C TYR A 313 -3.64 -9.91 39.99
N THR A 314 -4.01 -11.16 39.77
CA THR A 314 -5.38 -11.64 39.96
C THR A 314 -5.31 -12.98 40.69
N GLY A 315 -5.62 -12.98 41.97
CA GLY A 315 -5.60 -14.15 42.84
C GLY A 315 -6.40 -13.89 44.11
N ASP A 316 -6.08 -14.59 45.18
CA ASP A 316 -6.91 -14.65 46.40
C ASP A 316 -6.81 -13.40 47.30
N LEU A 317 -5.90 -12.48 46.99
CA LEU A 317 -5.73 -11.21 47.71
C LEU A 317 -6.77 -10.16 47.29
N SER A 318 -7.45 -9.56 48.27
CA SER A 318 -8.39 -8.47 48.06
C SER A 318 -7.66 -7.16 47.68
N ASN A 319 -8.15 -6.48 46.63
CA ASN A 319 -7.66 -5.20 46.09
C ASN A 319 -6.28 -5.23 45.37
N PRO A 320 -6.17 -5.88 44.19
CA PRO A 320 -4.93 -5.94 43.41
C PRO A 320 -4.53 -4.58 42.83
N GLN A 321 -3.25 -4.21 42.99
CA GLN A 321 -2.70 -2.96 42.48
C GLN A 321 -1.86 -3.17 41.22
N VAL A 322 -1.95 -2.22 40.27
CA VAL A 322 -1.07 -2.21 39.10
C VAL A 322 0.32 -1.76 39.51
N ARG A 323 1.33 -2.54 39.14
CA ARG A 323 2.73 -2.29 39.46
C ARG A 323 3.60 -2.37 38.22
N GLY A 324 4.78 -1.74 38.29
CA GLY A 324 5.73 -1.70 37.19
C GLY A 324 6.65 -2.91 37.15
N GLY A 325 7.12 -3.23 35.96
CA GLY A 325 8.20 -4.16 35.68
C GLY A 325 8.93 -3.79 34.39
N GLY A 326 9.98 -4.53 34.08
CA GLY A 326 10.72 -4.40 32.85
C GLY A 326 11.39 -5.71 32.48
N GLN A 327 11.65 -5.90 31.19
CA GLN A 327 12.39 -7.06 30.70
C GLN A 327 13.27 -6.73 29.52
N VAL A 328 14.29 -7.56 29.35
CA VAL A 328 15.14 -7.63 28.17
C VAL A 328 14.90 -8.98 27.52
N ALA A 329 14.62 -8.99 26.22
CA ALA A 329 14.41 -10.19 25.44
C ALA A 329 15.46 -10.31 24.34
N LEU A 330 16.18 -11.42 24.30
CA LEU A 330 17.05 -11.80 23.20
C LEU A 330 16.25 -12.68 22.24
N GLN A 331 16.09 -12.22 21.01
CA GLN A 331 15.31 -12.87 19.97
C GLN A 331 16.25 -13.45 18.91
N TYR A 332 15.98 -14.67 18.48
CA TYR A 332 16.66 -15.32 17.38
C TYR A 332 15.65 -15.84 16.36
N GLN A 333 15.88 -15.49 15.10
CA GLN A 333 15.09 -15.89 13.95
C GLN A 333 15.97 -16.70 13.00
N GLY A 334 15.74 -18.02 12.94
CA GLY A 334 16.48 -18.92 12.03
C GLY A 334 16.19 -18.67 10.55
N ALA A 335 16.89 -19.37 9.65
CA ALA A 335 16.64 -19.31 8.21
C ALA A 335 15.30 -19.99 7.86
N GLY A 336 14.38 -19.28 7.20
CA GLY A 336 13.04 -19.79 6.87
C GLY A 336 12.01 -18.68 6.61
N SER A 337 10.71 -18.99 6.70
CA SER A 337 9.61 -18.03 6.44
C SER A 337 9.59 -16.78 7.35
N GLY A 338 10.40 -16.78 8.40
CA GLY A 338 10.54 -15.67 9.34
C GLY A 338 9.36 -15.51 10.30
N ARG A 339 8.37 -16.41 10.21
CA ARG A 339 7.19 -16.43 11.08
C ARG A 339 7.55 -16.80 12.51
N TRP A 340 8.52 -17.70 12.71
CA TRP A 340 8.93 -18.15 14.03
C TRP A 340 10.21 -17.45 14.50
N ALA A 341 10.24 -17.06 15.77
CA ALA A 341 11.45 -16.66 16.47
C ALA A 341 11.48 -17.29 17.86
N GLY A 342 12.65 -17.74 18.30
CA GLY A 342 12.90 -18.06 19.70
C GLY A 342 13.24 -16.79 20.47
N ALA A 343 12.75 -16.64 21.69
CA ALA A 343 13.03 -15.51 22.54
C ALA A 343 13.39 -15.97 23.96
N LEU A 344 14.55 -15.56 24.45
CA LEU A 344 14.93 -15.65 25.86
C LEU A 344 14.58 -14.32 26.54
N GLN A 345 13.65 -14.34 27.48
CA GLN A 345 13.19 -13.14 28.20
C GLN A 345 13.69 -13.18 29.63
N LEU A 346 14.36 -12.11 30.05
CA LEU A 346 14.84 -11.92 31.41
C LEU A 346 14.19 -10.64 31.94
N GLY A 347 13.44 -10.75 33.03
CA GLY A 347 12.68 -9.61 33.53
C GLY A 347 12.62 -9.51 35.04
N ARG A 348 12.20 -8.33 35.50
CA ARG A 348 11.96 -7.99 36.90
C ARG A 348 10.66 -7.24 37.02
N PHE A 349 9.82 -7.63 37.97
CA PHE A 349 8.55 -6.97 38.23
C PHE A 349 8.25 -6.91 39.72
N ALA A 350 7.34 -6.01 40.09
CA ALA A 350 6.80 -5.95 41.44
C ALA A 350 5.33 -6.38 41.42
N LEU A 351 4.90 -7.10 42.45
CA LEU A 351 3.48 -7.31 42.75
C LEU A 351 3.11 -6.57 44.03
N GLY A 352 1.85 -6.15 44.13
CA GLY A 352 1.32 -5.61 45.37
C GLY A 352 -0.20 -5.73 45.45
N ALA A 353 -0.68 -6.00 46.66
CA ALA A 353 -2.10 -6.05 47.00
C ALA A 353 -2.30 -5.35 48.35
N GLY A 354 -3.24 -4.40 48.41
CA GLY A 354 -3.44 -3.55 49.60
C GLY A 354 -2.20 -2.71 49.99
N GLU A 355 -2.14 -2.30 51.27
CA GLU A 355 -1.01 -1.51 51.80
C GLU A 355 0.13 -2.37 52.36
N SER A 356 -0.12 -3.66 52.63
CA SER A 356 0.77 -4.50 53.42
C SER A 356 1.64 -5.46 52.58
N TYR A 357 1.25 -5.78 51.34
CA TYR A 357 1.98 -6.74 50.50
C TYR A 357 2.67 -6.06 49.32
N ARG A 358 4.01 -6.13 49.31
CA ARG A 358 4.85 -5.72 48.18
C ARG A 358 6.03 -6.68 48.05
N ALA A 359 6.14 -7.35 46.91
CA ALA A 359 7.24 -8.25 46.61
C ALA A 359 7.85 -7.96 45.25
N GLN A 360 9.15 -8.22 45.10
CA GLN A 360 9.88 -8.13 43.85
C GLN A 360 10.27 -9.51 43.36
N PHE A 361 10.12 -9.72 42.06
CA PHE A 361 10.35 -10.98 41.41
C PHE A 361 11.26 -10.78 40.20
N ASN A 362 12.15 -11.73 39.98
CA ASN A 362 12.92 -11.84 38.75
C ASN A 362 12.45 -13.10 38.02
N TYR A 363 12.40 -13.09 36.70
CA TYR A 363 12.02 -14.27 35.93
C TYR A 363 12.93 -14.47 34.73
N ALA A 364 13.01 -15.73 34.32
CA ALA A 364 13.64 -16.15 33.07
C ALA A 364 12.69 -17.06 32.31
N GLU A 365 12.45 -16.75 31.03
CA GLU A 365 11.48 -17.42 30.17
C GLU A 365 12.09 -17.75 28.82
N LEU A 366 11.78 -18.94 28.32
CA LEU A 366 12.04 -19.33 26.94
C LEU A 366 10.72 -19.38 26.18
N CYS A 367 10.60 -18.56 25.14
CA CYS A 367 9.37 -18.37 24.40
C CYS A 367 9.55 -18.61 22.90
N ALA A 368 8.54 -19.17 22.27
CA ALA A 368 8.36 -19.13 20.83
C ALA A 368 7.43 -17.97 20.47
N GLN A 369 7.87 -17.12 19.54
CA GLN A 369 7.09 -16.02 18.99
C GLN A 369 6.69 -16.34 17.56
N TYR A 370 5.39 -16.29 17.27
CA TYR A 370 4.82 -16.46 15.94
C TYR A 370 4.32 -15.11 15.38
N ARG A 371 4.90 -14.65 14.26
CA ARG A 371 4.52 -13.42 13.54
C ARG A 371 3.63 -13.77 12.36
N PHE A 372 2.49 -13.10 12.25
CA PHE A 372 1.55 -13.32 11.15
C PHE A 372 2.09 -12.78 9.82
N PHE A 373 2.77 -11.62 9.84
CA PHE A 373 3.23 -10.90 8.66
C PHE A 373 4.72 -10.49 8.80
N PRO A 374 5.67 -11.45 8.74
CA PRO A 374 7.08 -11.19 9.06
C PRO A 374 7.81 -10.27 8.05
N ARG A 375 7.24 -10.05 6.87
CA ARG A 375 7.79 -9.16 5.82
C ARG A 375 7.18 -7.74 5.86
N GLU A 376 6.11 -7.56 6.64
CA GLU A 376 5.43 -6.27 6.79
C GLU A 376 6.05 -5.44 7.92
N GLN A 377 5.89 -4.11 7.82
CA GLN A 377 6.29 -3.18 8.87
C GLN A 377 5.43 -3.36 10.11
N PHE A 378 4.12 -3.58 9.93
CA PHE A 378 3.19 -3.90 11.00
C PHE A 378 2.91 -5.41 11.02
N THR A 379 3.13 -6.06 12.15
CA THR A 379 2.76 -7.47 12.32
C THR A 379 2.18 -7.71 13.71
N PRO A 380 0.98 -8.33 13.80
CA PRO A 380 0.58 -9.02 15.00
C PRO A 380 1.52 -10.20 15.26
N TYR A 381 1.72 -10.51 16.53
CA TYR A 381 2.48 -11.67 16.97
C TYR A 381 1.81 -12.36 18.15
N LEU A 382 2.02 -13.66 18.25
CA LEU A 382 1.69 -14.48 19.42
C LEU A 382 2.98 -14.92 20.10
N VAL A 383 2.93 -15.06 21.41
CA VAL A 383 4.02 -15.59 22.23
C VAL A 383 3.48 -16.73 23.06
N VAL A 384 4.20 -17.85 23.08
CA VAL A 384 3.95 -18.96 23.98
C VAL A 384 5.27 -19.46 24.53
N GLY A 385 5.34 -19.77 25.82
CA GLY A 385 6.57 -20.19 26.44
C GLY A 385 6.40 -20.71 27.85
N GLY A 386 7.53 -21.02 28.46
CA GLY A 386 7.61 -21.44 29.84
C GLY A 386 8.86 -20.87 30.50
N GLY A 387 8.79 -20.69 31.82
CA GLY A 387 9.87 -20.10 32.57
C GLY A 387 9.79 -20.41 34.04
N ALA A 388 10.67 -19.73 34.78
CA ALA A 388 10.67 -19.77 36.23
C ALA A 388 10.82 -18.37 36.79
N THR A 389 10.02 -18.08 37.80
CA THR A 389 10.08 -16.84 38.58
C THR A 389 10.78 -17.11 39.91
N LEU A 390 11.79 -16.31 40.19
CA LEU A 390 12.58 -16.30 41.42
C LEU A 390 12.09 -15.16 42.31
N ARG A 391 11.67 -15.51 43.52
CA ARG A 391 11.43 -14.53 44.58
C ARG A 391 12.71 -14.32 45.37
N ALA A 392 13.19 -13.09 45.49
CA ALA A 392 14.29 -12.74 46.40
C ALA A 392 13.71 -12.48 47.81
N PRO A 393 13.91 -13.38 48.79
CA PRO A 393 13.42 -13.14 50.15
C PRO A 393 14.31 -12.12 50.89
N ALA A 394 13.75 -11.47 51.92
CA ALA A 394 14.52 -10.63 52.85
C ALA A 394 15.42 -11.47 53.79
N THR A 395 15.04 -12.73 54.04
CA THR A 395 15.78 -13.75 54.82
C THR A 395 15.34 -15.14 54.34
N GLY A 396 16.30 -16.04 54.04
CA GLY A 396 16.05 -17.45 53.68
C GLY A 396 16.39 -17.85 52.23
N SER A 397 16.03 -19.10 51.86
CA SER A 397 16.30 -19.71 50.54
C SER A 397 15.36 -19.19 49.45
N ALA A 398 15.89 -18.97 48.24
CA ALA A 398 15.11 -18.52 47.09
C ALA A 398 14.06 -19.57 46.67
N VAL A 399 12.82 -19.12 46.44
CA VAL A 399 11.73 -19.97 45.95
C VAL A 399 11.65 -19.84 44.44
N VAL A 400 11.72 -20.98 43.75
CA VAL A 400 11.57 -21.08 42.29
C VAL A 400 10.13 -21.46 41.98
N LEU A 401 9.45 -20.65 41.18
CA LEU A 401 8.05 -20.85 40.79
C LEU A 401 7.98 -21.07 39.27
N PRO A 402 7.76 -22.30 38.79
CA PRO A 402 7.61 -22.56 37.36
C PRO A 402 6.26 -22.03 36.86
N HIS A 403 6.26 -21.47 35.65
CA HIS A 403 5.07 -20.92 35.01
C HIS A 403 5.09 -21.12 33.51
N VAL A 404 3.90 -21.00 32.92
CA VAL A 404 3.73 -20.87 31.47
C VAL A 404 3.23 -19.48 31.12
N VAL A 405 3.66 -19.00 29.95
CA VAL A 405 3.29 -17.70 29.42
C VAL A 405 2.61 -17.87 28.07
N ALA A 406 1.50 -17.17 27.90
CA ALA A 406 0.83 -17.01 26.62
C ALA A 406 0.45 -15.54 26.44
N GLY A 407 0.71 -14.99 25.26
CA GLY A 407 0.46 -13.57 25.00
C GLY A 407 0.26 -13.26 23.53
N ALA A 408 -0.27 -12.07 23.28
CA ALA A 408 -0.47 -11.52 21.96
C ALA A 408 -0.03 -10.07 21.95
N GLY A 409 0.51 -9.62 20.82
CA GLY A 409 0.94 -8.24 20.67
C GLY A 409 1.03 -7.80 19.23
N LEU A 410 1.36 -6.52 19.07
CA LEU A 410 1.58 -5.84 17.81
C LEU A 410 3.01 -5.31 17.78
N GLU A 411 3.66 -5.46 16.64
CA GLU A 411 4.95 -4.87 16.35
C GLU A 411 4.83 -3.91 15.16
N LEU A 412 5.41 -2.72 15.30
CA LEU A 412 5.52 -1.72 14.26
C LEU A 412 6.99 -1.37 14.02
N LEU A 413 7.52 -1.69 12.84
CA LEU A 413 8.88 -1.34 12.43
C LEU A 413 8.95 0.12 11.99
N ALA A 414 9.82 0.90 12.64
CA ALA A 414 10.21 2.24 12.17
C ALA A 414 11.35 2.17 11.16
N SER A 415 12.21 1.15 11.25
CA SER A 415 13.24 0.83 10.24
C SER A 415 13.50 -0.69 10.24
N SER A 416 14.34 -1.18 9.32
CA SER A 416 14.78 -2.59 9.33
C SER A 416 15.58 -2.99 10.58
N ARG A 417 15.99 -2.03 11.41
CA ARG A 417 16.74 -2.25 12.64
C ARG A 417 15.99 -1.87 13.91
N LEU A 418 14.86 -1.16 13.81
CA LEU A 418 14.13 -0.60 14.94
C LEU A 418 12.64 -0.89 14.84
N GLY A 419 12.09 -1.56 15.85
CA GLY A 419 10.66 -1.81 16.00
C GLY A 419 10.12 -1.37 17.35
N PHE A 420 8.85 -0.98 17.39
CA PHE A 420 8.08 -0.74 18.60
C PHE A 420 7.15 -1.92 18.84
N THR A 421 7.07 -2.38 20.08
CA THR A 421 6.24 -3.53 20.46
C THR A 421 5.23 -3.11 21.52
N LEU A 422 3.99 -3.54 21.36
CA LEU A 422 2.93 -3.42 22.34
C LEU A 422 2.28 -4.80 22.50
N GLY A 423 2.01 -5.25 23.71
CA GLY A 423 1.43 -6.59 23.90
C GLY A 423 0.80 -6.78 25.27
N VAL A 424 0.06 -7.88 25.38
CA VAL A 424 -0.52 -8.37 26.62
C VAL A 424 -0.19 -9.85 26.75
N ASP A 425 0.21 -10.25 27.94
CA ASP A 425 0.57 -11.62 28.27
C ASP A 425 -0.04 -12.05 29.59
N HIS A 426 -0.28 -13.35 29.65
CA HIS A 426 -0.88 -14.07 30.76
C HIS A 426 0.13 -15.08 31.28
N HIS A 427 0.42 -15.00 32.57
CA HIS A 427 1.34 -15.91 33.25
C HIS A 427 0.54 -16.79 34.19
N TYR A 428 0.58 -18.09 33.95
CA TYR A 428 -0.11 -19.08 34.76
C TYR A 428 0.91 -19.90 35.54
N TYR A 429 0.81 -19.86 36.86
CA TYR A 429 1.70 -20.59 37.75
C TYR A 429 1.13 -21.99 38.03
N PHE A 430 2.01 -22.99 38.13
CA PHE A 430 1.60 -24.36 38.49
C PHE A 430 1.50 -24.59 40.00
N SER A 431 1.79 -23.56 40.79
CA SER A 431 1.88 -23.63 42.25
C SER A 431 1.15 -22.46 42.88
N ASP A 432 0.31 -22.78 43.86
CA ASP A 432 -0.42 -21.89 44.78
C ASP A 432 0.51 -21.34 45.89
N ARG A 433 1.64 -20.75 45.49
CA ARG A 433 2.68 -20.25 46.43
C ARG A 433 3.16 -18.84 46.07
N LEU A 434 2.51 -18.16 45.12
CA LEU A 434 2.97 -16.84 44.67
C LEU A 434 2.76 -15.79 45.78
N ASP A 435 1.68 -15.90 46.54
CA ASP A 435 1.25 -14.94 47.58
C ASP A 435 1.33 -15.47 49.03
N GLN A 436 1.84 -16.70 49.24
CA GLN A 436 2.03 -17.37 50.54
C GLN A 436 0.73 -17.71 51.31
N VAL A 437 -0.45 -17.58 50.70
CA VAL A 437 -1.73 -17.87 51.37
C VAL A 437 -2.47 -18.95 50.57
N ARG A 438 -2.51 -20.19 51.08
CA ARG A 438 -3.38 -21.22 50.49
C ARG A 438 -4.82 -21.04 50.95
N LEU A 439 -5.57 -20.18 50.27
CA LEU A 439 -7.01 -20.01 50.51
C LEU A 439 -7.80 -20.06 49.19
N GLY A 440 -7.52 -21.07 48.37
CA GLY A 440 -8.22 -21.24 47.10
C GLY A 440 -8.06 -22.64 46.48
N ARG A 441 -8.97 -22.98 45.56
CA ARG A 441 -8.90 -24.20 44.71
C ARG A 441 -8.24 -23.91 43.34
N TYR A 442 -7.87 -22.66 43.08
CA TYR A 442 -7.40 -22.17 41.78
C TYR A 442 -5.96 -21.68 41.86
N ASN A 443 -5.19 -21.87 40.81
CA ASN A 443 -3.78 -21.47 40.76
C ASN A 443 -3.63 -19.96 40.46
N ASP A 444 -2.60 -19.35 41.04
CA ASP A 444 -2.24 -17.94 40.85
C ASP A 444 -1.90 -17.60 39.40
N PHE A 445 -2.39 -16.45 38.93
CA PHE A 445 -2.03 -15.89 37.63
C PHE A 445 -1.90 -14.36 37.67
N TYR A 446 -1.20 -13.81 36.68
CA TYR A 446 -1.21 -12.37 36.46
C TYR A 446 -1.30 -12.03 34.98
N TRP A 447 -1.78 -10.81 34.74
CA TRP A 447 -1.77 -10.18 33.43
C TRP A 447 -0.72 -9.09 33.40
N SER A 448 0.04 -9.01 32.31
CA SER A 448 0.92 -7.87 32.07
C SER A 448 0.65 -7.23 30.72
N ALA A 449 0.64 -5.90 30.71
CA ALA A 449 0.63 -5.08 29.51
C ALA A 449 2.04 -4.55 29.28
N ARG A 450 2.62 -4.82 28.12
CA ARG A 450 4.02 -4.53 27.79
C ARG A 450 4.12 -3.55 26.63
N ALA A 451 5.03 -2.59 26.76
CA ALA A 451 5.37 -1.65 25.69
C ALA A 451 6.89 -1.44 25.65
N GLY A 452 7.47 -1.38 24.46
CA GLY A 452 8.91 -1.18 24.33
C GLY A 452 9.45 -1.15 22.91
N VAL A 453 10.75 -1.36 22.81
CA VAL A 453 11.52 -1.22 21.57
C VAL A 453 12.34 -2.48 21.32
N ALA A 454 12.34 -2.95 20.08
CA ALA A 454 13.16 -4.05 19.58
C ALA A 454 14.20 -3.52 18.59
N PHE A 455 15.46 -3.89 18.81
CA PHE A 455 16.59 -3.61 17.93
C PHE A 455 17.03 -4.87 17.21
N TYR A 456 17.01 -4.87 15.89
CA TYR A 456 17.41 -6.01 15.06
C TYR A 456 18.82 -5.84 14.51
N LEU A 457 19.63 -6.90 14.68
CA LEU A 457 21.03 -7.01 14.33
C LEU A 457 21.24 -8.10 13.28
N LEU A 458 22.27 -7.92 12.45
CA LEU A 458 22.68 -8.80 11.35
C LEU A 458 21.62 -8.94 10.24
N PRO A 459 21.93 -8.58 8.97
CA PRO A 459 21.00 -8.84 7.88
C PRO A 459 20.74 -10.34 7.75
N ARG A 460 19.48 -10.68 7.47
CA ARG A 460 19.07 -12.06 7.29
C ARG A 460 19.48 -12.52 5.90
N ALA A 461 20.02 -13.73 5.80
CA ALA A 461 20.26 -14.35 4.49
C ALA A 461 18.89 -14.55 3.80
N PRO A 462 18.74 -14.19 2.51
CA PRO A 462 17.49 -14.37 1.80
C PRO A 462 17.09 -15.85 1.83
N ALA A 463 15.81 -16.12 2.08
CA ALA A 463 15.27 -17.46 1.93
C ALA A 463 15.45 -17.88 0.45
N ARG A 464 16.19 -18.97 0.21
CA ARG A 464 16.32 -19.58 -1.12
C ARG A 464 15.01 -20.20 -1.58
#